data_AF-A0A7V5EY12-F1
#
_entry.id   AF-A0A7V5EY12-F1
#
_cell.length_a   1.000
_cell.length_b   1.000
_cell.length_c   1.000
_cell.angle_alpha   90.00
_cell.angle_beta   90.00
_cell.angle_gamma   90.00
#
_symmetry.space_group_name_H-M   'P 1'
#
loop_
_entity.id
_entity.type
_entity.pdbx_description
1 polymer ?
#
loop_
_entity_poly.entity_id
_entity_poly.type
_entity_poly.pdbx_seq_one_letter_code
_entity_poly.pdbx_strand_id
1 'polypeptide(L)'
;MRARCRRWWSLGAALAVALGGWATPAAAGEVDPPIEGTVLVVAPHPDDDVIMAAGITYDRPDTIIAFMTNGDSHTDFVTGTASAGTTQWRIVDASATFLSDGLHPGVEVTVTNEGSATIASVDSETELTLDVAIPGLDPGDEYTTEYFIPTGIAETRQAEAVAAQQILGRVESELVFLGYPDYHLTEVWTTDPPAVVTGATGKTETYASRGLGGTDWHDYRTGGVGEHAPYHREALLADVVALIATYRPDHVFTTAPEDGTADHRTTYEVVKAAMEAVHAADPTYVAALHRSVVWQNPADPLLNERWPTLWDGTGPPEPHDPPPDAAERAALGIGGEFAPAWDTRDVHHVPAALLDPDPNTNPKYRAIAAHASQGGMANTAYIARFFHADEFSWPEAIPGSPTAVADAYGSVPHGGTTNVDGVLDNDVGLELRAELVTGPSHGTLSLQPDGSFTYTHDGSATTSDAFTYRAVDRYGASATALVSLTIDAPPPPPPAPPPHRVGLVDPAQGKWYLYDANGVLVSSFYFGNPGDYPIYGDWDCDGVETPGLY
;
A
#
# COMPACT_ATOMS: atom_id res chain seq x y z
N MET A 1 -8.82 48.00 -38.59
CA MET A 1 -8.50 47.47 -39.94
C MET A 1 -7.63 46.23 -39.78
N ARG A 2 -8.10 45.11 -40.33
CA ARG A 2 -7.34 43.97 -40.90
C ARG A 2 -6.31 43.22 -40.02
N ALA A 3 -6.78 42.07 -39.49
CA ALA A 3 -6.41 40.71 -39.90
C ALA A 3 -4.92 40.32 -40.08
N ARG A 4 -4.48 39.21 -39.46
CA ARG A 4 -4.35 37.86 -40.08
C ARG A 4 -3.45 36.91 -39.25
N CYS A 5 -4.08 35.85 -38.71
CA CYS A 5 -3.82 34.42 -38.98
C CYS A 5 -2.45 33.90 -39.49
N ARG A 6 -1.94 32.85 -38.79
CA ARG A 6 -1.49 31.49 -39.24
C ARG A 6 -0.01 31.06 -39.04
N ARG A 7 0.12 30.05 -38.16
CA ARG A 7 0.65 28.66 -38.31
C ARG A 7 2.16 28.32 -38.50
N TRP A 8 2.62 27.50 -37.54
CA TRP A 8 3.29 26.17 -37.60
C TRP A 8 4.82 26.01 -37.82
N TRP A 9 5.45 25.41 -36.79
CA TRP A 9 6.48 24.35 -36.72
C TRP A 9 7.76 24.43 -37.57
N SER A 10 8.94 24.46 -36.93
CA SER A 10 9.87 23.31 -36.84
C SER A 10 11.28 23.67 -36.31
N LEU A 11 11.89 22.67 -35.65
CA LEU A 11 13.33 22.40 -35.45
C LEU A 11 14.12 23.16 -34.36
N GLY A 12 14.63 22.35 -33.41
CA GLY A 12 16.08 22.32 -33.17
C GLY A 12 16.51 22.47 -31.71
N ALA A 13 16.85 21.35 -31.10
CA ALA A 13 17.46 21.22 -29.79
C ALA A 13 18.65 22.16 -29.54
N ALA A 14 18.73 22.72 -28.33
CA ALA A 14 20.00 22.90 -27.62
C ALA A 14 19.76 23.22 -26.13
N LEU A 15 20.49 22.48 -25.30
CA LEU A 15 20.99 22.86 -23.97
C LEU A 15 20.06 22.68 -22.74
N ALA A 16 20.17 21.51 -22.11
CA ALA A 16 20.11 21.38 -20.66
C ALA A 16 21.03 20.24 -20.21
N VAL A 17 22.25 20.59 -19.84
CA VAL A 17 23.09 19.80 -18.92
C VAL A 17 23.20 20.63 -17.65
N ALA A 18 23.06 19.94 -16.51
CA ALA A 18 23.16 20.43 -15.14
C ALA A 18 21.94 21.20 -14.62
N LEU A 19 21.01 20.46 -14.01
CA LEU A 19 20.54 20.60 -12.62
C LEU A 19 19.64 19.38 -12.33
N GLY A 20 19.68 18.90 -11.08
CA GLY A 20 19.12 17.63 -10.56
C GLY A 20 17.99 17.00 -11.37
N GLY A 21 18.21 15.75 -11.77
CA GLY A 21 17.19 14.91 -12.37
C GLY A 21 16.01 14.79 -11.42
N TRP A 22 14.90 15.38 -11.82
CA TRP A 22 13.61 15.11 -11.23
C TRP A 22 13.27 13.67 -11.61
N ALA A 23 13.10 12.80 -10.63
CA ALA A 23 12.10 11.75 -10.79
C ALA A 23 10.76 12.49 -10.74
N THR A 24 10.24 12.84 -11.91
CA THR A 24 8.80 13.10 -12.02
C THR A 24 8.07 11.84 -11.55
N PRO A 25 6.88 11.94 -10.92
CA PRO A 25 5.99 10.79 -10.86
C PRO A 25 5.92 10.21 -12.26
N ALA A 26 6.06 8.88 -12.39
CA ALA A 26 5.90 8.19 -13.66
C ALA A 26 4.68 8.81 -14.37
N ALA A 27 4.88 9.30 -15.60
CA ALA A 27 3.75 9.78 -16.36
C ALA A 27 2.77 8.61 -16.48
N ALA A 28 1.48 8.82 -16.19
CA ALA A 28 0.46 7.78 -16.26
C ALA A 28 0.64 6.93 -17.54
N GLY A 29 1.08 5.68 -17.38
CA GLY A 29 1.39 4.76 -18.48
C GLY A 29 2.87 4.37 -18.66
N GLU A 30 3.82 4.85 -17.84
CA GLU A 30 5.12 4.19 -17.71
C GLU A 30 4.97 2.97 -16.78
N VAL A 31 5.43 1.81 -17.25
CA VAL A 31 5.42 0.56 -16.48
C VAL A 31 6.38 0.73 -15.30
N ASP A 32 5.89 0.51 -14.09
CA ASP A 32 6.73 0.56 -12.89
C ASP A 32 7.81 -0.53 -12.96
N PRO A 33 8.98 -0.30 -12.33
CA PRO A 33 9.98 -1.35 -12.20
C PRO A 33 9.35 -2.60 -11.56
N PRO A 34 9.88 -3.80 -11.83
CA PRO A 34 9.37 -5.03 -11.23
C PRO A 34 9.30 -4.90 -9.70
N ILE A 35 8.18 -5.33 -9.10
CA ILE A 35 7.99 -5.35 -7.65
C ILE A 35 9.16 -6.10 -6.96
N GLU A 36 9.99 -5.41 -6.19
CA GLU A 36 11.05 -6.06 -5.43
C GLU A 36 10.50 -6.57 -4.09
N GLY A 37 11.01 -7.70 -3.61
CA GLY A 37 10.59 -8.27 -2.32
C GLY A 37 9.44 -9.27 -2.42
N THR A 38 9.04 -9.75 -1.25
CA THR A 38 8.06 -10.82 -1.07
C THR A 38 6.63 -10.34 -1.30
N VAL A 39 5.83 -11.18 -1.96
CA VAL A 39 4.46 -10.85 -2.37
C VAL A 39 3.48 -11.79 -1.68
N LEU A 40 2.41 -11.22 -1.12
CA LEU A 40 1.21 -11.95 -0.71
C LEU A 40 0.03 -11.48 -1.54
N VAL A 41 -0.61 -12.39 -2.25
CA VAL A 41 -1.91 -12.15 -2.88
C VAL A 41 -2.98 -12.72 -1.96
N VAL A 42 -3.97 -11.91 -1.57
CA VAL A 42 -5.15 -12.36 -0.82
C VAL A 42 -6.37 -12.21 -1.72
N ALA A 43 -6.79 -13.32 -2.30
CA ALA A 43 -7.94 -13.42 -3.20
C ALA A 43 -9.21 -13.79 -2.42
N PRO A 44 -10.37 -13.15 -2.70
CA PRO A 44 -11.64 -13.56 -2.11
C PRO A 44 -12.03 -14.98 -2.50
N HIS A 45 -11.92 -15.31 -3.79
CA HIS A 45 -12.33 -16.59 -4.36
C HIS A 45 -11.23 -17.26 -5.21
N PRO A 46 -11.29 -18.59 -5.41
CA PRO A 46 -10.32 -19.30 -6.25
C PRO A 46 -10.50 -19.01 -7.75
N ASP A 47 -9.96 -17.90 -8.24
CA ASP A 47 -9.91 -17.43 -9.65
C ASP A 47 -9.52 -15.94 -9.70
N ASP A 48 -9.92 -15.18 -8.69
CA ASP A 48 -9.62 -13.75 -8.56
C ASP A 48 -8.12 -13.44 -8.53
N ASP A 49 -7.31 -14.36 -8.01
CA ASP A 49 -5.85 -14.28 -7.97
C ASP A 49 -5.25 -14.17 -9.37
N VAL A 50 -5.76 -14.96 -10.33
CA VAL A 50 -5.31 -14.93 -11.72
C VAL A 50 -5.81 -13.67 -12.43
N ILE A 51 -7.03 -13.24 -12.14
CA ILE A 51 -7.61 -12.03 -12.76
C ILE A 51 -6.85 -10.79 -12.30
N MET A 52 -6.57 -10.70 -11.00
CA MET A 52 -5.93 -9.56 -10.35
C MET A 52 -4.42 -9.49 -10.59
N ALA A 53 -3.72 -10.62 -10.52
CA ALA A 53 -2.27 -10.63 -10.25
C ALA A 53 -1.47 -11.67 -11.03
N ALA A 54 -1.98 -12.24 -12.13
CA ALA A 54 -1.23 -13.23 -12.90
C ALA A 54 0.11 -12.68 -13.43
N GLY A 55 0.15 -11.43 -13.90
CA GLY A 55 1.37 -10.75 -14.35
C GLY A 55 2.36 -10.50 -13.24
N ILE A 56 1.86 -10.15 -12.05
CA ILE A 56 2.68 -9.96 -10.84
C ILE A 56 3.31 -11.28 -10.37
N THR A 57 2.52 -12.36 -10.36
CA THR A 57 2.87 -13.66 -9.74
C THR A 57 3.55 -14.65 -10.69
N TYR A 58 3.48 -14.42 -12.01
CA TYR A 58 4.07 -15.31 -13.00
C TYR A 58 5.58 -15.48 -12.81
N ASP A 59 6.01 -16.73 -12.69
CA ASP A 59 7.42 -17.11 -12.47
C ASP A 59 8.09 -16.44 -11.25
N ARG A 60 7.30 -16.02 -10.24
CA ARG A 60 7.79 -15.38 -9.01
C ARG A 60 7.81 -16.34 -7.79
N PRO A 61 8.96 -16.96 -7.44
CA PRO A 61 9.07 -17.99 -6.39
C PRO A 61 8.88 -17.48 -4.95
N ASP A 62 8.77 -16.18 -4.75
CA ASP A 62 8.60 -15.49 -3.47
C ASP A 62 7.16 -14.98 -3.25
N THR A 63 6.21 -15.52 -4.03
CA THR A 63 4.78 -15.22 -3.90
C THR A 63 4.07 -16.28 -3.06
N ILE A 64 3.26 -15.81 -2.11
CA ILE A 64 2.23 -16.62 -1.46
C ILE A 64 0.86 -16.16 -1.97
N ILE A 65 -0.04 -17.10 -2.23
CA ILE A 65 -1.40 -16.83 -2.69
C ILE A 65 -2.37 -17.42 -1.68
N ALA A 66 -3.15 -16.57 -1.04
CA ALA A 66 -4.14 -16.96 -0.05
C ALA A 66 -5.55 -16.72 -0.58
N PHE A 67 -6.44 -17.68 -0.35
CA PHE A 67 -7.85 -17.61 -0.71
C PHE A 67 -8.67 -17.50 0.58
N MET A 68 -9.49 -16.46 0.66
CA MET A 68 -10.39 -16.25 1.81
C MET A 68 -11.44 -17.36 1.86
N THR A 69 -12.10 -17.59 0.73
CA THR A 69 -13.17 -18.58 0.60
C THR A 69 -12.78 -19.69 -0.36
N ASN A 70 -13.49 -20.83 -0.29
CA ASN A 70 -13.32 -21.93 -1.26
C ASN A 70 -14.25 -21.80 -2.46
N GLY A 71 -15.05 -20.72 -2.56
CA GLY A 71 -16.00 -20.58 -3.64
C GLY A 71 -17.19 -21.53 -3.57
N ASP A 72 -17.58 -21.92 -2.35
CA ASP A 72 -18.47 -23.03 -2.03
C ASP A 72 -19.96 -22.70 -2.07
N SER A 73 -20.29 -21.47 -2.48
CA SER A 73 -21.66 -20.97 -2.61
C SER A 73 -22.12 -20.84 -4.05
N HIS A 74 -21.22 -21.08 -5.02
CA HIS A 74 -21.56 -21.03 -6.43
C HIS A 74 -22.52 -22.17 -6.79
N THR A 75 -23.66 -21.81 -7.37
CA THR A 75 -24.63 -22.76 -7.90
C THR A 75 -24.12 -23.31 -9.22
N ASP A 76 -24.09 -24.63 -9.38
CA ASP A 76 -24.09 -25.21 -10.73
C ASP A 76 -25.37 -24.74 -11.43
N PHE A 77 -25.23 -23.88 -12.43
CA PHE A 77 -26.33 -23.43 -13.27
C PHE A 77 -26.82 -24.58 -14.14
N VAL A 78 -27.71 -25.40 -13.60
CA VAL A 78 -28.47 -26.34 -14.42
C VAL A 78 -29.68 -25.61 -14.99
N THR A 79 -29.55 -25.11 -16.21
CA THR A 79 -30.70 -24.62 -16.98
C THR A 79 -31.42 -25.81 -17.64
N GLY A 80 -32.53 -26.23 -17.06
CA GLY A 80 -33.46 -27.19 -17.68
C GLY A 80 -34.61 -26.47 -18.38
N THR A 81 -34.97 -26.90 -19.59
CA THR A 81 -36.23 -26.50 -20.25
C THR A 81 -37.28 -27.58 -20.02
N ALA A 82 -38.33 -27.27 -19.26
CA ALA A 82 -39.48 -28.15 -19.12
C ALA A 82 -40.42 -27.99 -20.32
N SER A 83 -40.86 -29.11 -20.91
CA SER A 83 -41.88 -29.12 -21.96
C SER A 83 -43.25 -29.44 -21.35
N ALA A 84 -44.30 -28.73 -21.80
CA ALA A 84 -45.67 -28.92 -21.32
C ALA A 84 -46.10 -30.41 -21.26
N GLY A 85 -46.54 -30.87 -20.09
CA GLY A 85 -47.10 -32.21 -19.89
C GLY A 85 -46.11 -33.29 -19.43
N THR A 86 -44.88 -32.94 -19.07
CA THR A 86 -43.93 -33.87 -18.45
C THR A 86 -43.74 -33.56 -16.97
N THR A 87 -43.85 -34.58 -16.10
CA THR A 87 -43.45 -34.52 -14.69
C THR A 87 -41.95 -34.80 -14.51
N GLN A 88 -41.24 -35.04 -15.61
CA GLN A 88 -39.84 -35.43 -15.64
C GLN A 88 -38.99 -34.35 -16.30
N TRP A 89 -38.00 -33.86 -15.56
CA TRP A 89 -37.09 -32.81 -15.96
C TRP A 89 -35.73 -33.42 -16.20
N ARG A 90 -35.13 -33.12 -17.35
CA ARG A 90 -33.82 -33.63 -17.74
C ARG A 90 -32.76 -32.59 -17.38
N ILE A 91 -31.85 -32.97 -16.51
CA ILE A 91 -30.69 -32.17 -16.13
C ILE A 91 -29.48 -32.71 -16.89
N VAL A 92 -28.85 -31.84 -17.67
CA VAL A 92 -27.55 -32.12 -18.29
C VAL A 92 -26.51 -31.35 -17.50
N ASP A 93 -25.67 -32.08 -16.77
CA ASP A 93 -24.48 -31.54 -16.14
C ASP A 93 -23.47 -31.23 -17.24
N ALA A 94 -23.37 -29.95 -17.61
CA ALA A 94 -22.46 -29.48 -18.64
C ALA A 94 -20.99 -29.57 -18.21
N SER A 95 -20.71 -29.67 -16.90
CA SER A 95 -19.36 -29.77 -16.33
C SER A 95 -18.83 -31.21 -16.27
N ALA A 96 -19.71 -32.21 -16.28
CA ALA A 96 -19.41 -33.64 -16.10
C ALA A 96 -18.74 -34.00 -14.77
N THR A 97 -18.74 -33.10 -13.79
CA THR A 97 -18.06 -33.28 -12.50
C THR A 97 -18.99 -33.82 -11.41
N PHE A 98 -20.30 -33.55 -11.50
CA PHE A 98 -21.24 -33.83 -10.41
C PHE A 98 -21.70 -35.29 -10.37
N LEU A 99 -21.96 -35.90 -11.53
CA LEU A 99 -22.55 -37.24 -11.62
C LEU A 99 -21.50 -38.36 -11.78
N SER A 100 -20.25 -38.02 -12.08
CA SER A 100 -19.13 -38.95 -12.20
C SER A 100 -18.57 -39.41 -10.83
N ASP A 101 -18.65 -38.56 -9.80
CA ASP A 101 -18.23 -38.88 -8.42
C ASP A 101 -19.31 -39.65 -7.61
N GLY A 102 -20.49 -39.84 -8.22
CA GLY A 102 -21.62 -40.57 -7.65
C GLY A 102 -22.49 -39.70 -6.75
N LEU A 103 -23.82 -39.83 -6.87
CA LEU A 103 -24.77 -39.16 -5.99
C LEU A 103 -24.46 -39.51 -4.52
N HIS A 104 -23.93 -38.55 -3.75
CA HIS A 104 -23.73 -38.72 -2.33
C HIS A 104 -25.08 -38.98 -1.62
N PRO A 105 -25.14 -39.90 -0.64
CA PRO A 105 -26.33 -40.06 0.18
C PRO A 105 -26.59 -38.76 0.97
N GLY A 106 -27.60 -37.99 0.57
CA GLY A 106 -27.94 -36.71 1.19
C GLY A 106 -28.18 -35.54 0.23
N VAL A 107 -28.09 -35.74 -1.09
CA VAL A 107 -28.49 -34.71 -2.08
C VAL A 107 -29.99 -34.40 -1.93
N GLU A 108 -30.32 -33.24 -1.34
CA GLU A 108 -31.67 -32.68 -1.34
C GLU A 108 -31.84 -31.72 -2.51
N VAL A 109 -32.84 -31.98 -3.34
CA VAL A 109 -33.18 -31.14 -4.51
C VAL A 109 -34.32 -30.21 -4.10
N THR A 110 -34.03 -28.92 -3.93
CA THR A 110 -35.03 -27.92 -3.54
C THR A 110 -35.49 -27.13 -4.75
N VAL A 111 -36.81 -26.97 -4.93
CA VAL A 111 -37.42 -26.16 -6.00
C VAL A 111 -37.92 -24.85 -5.39
N THR A 112 -37.41 -23.71 -5.87
CA THR A 112 -37.62 -22.38 -5.26
C THR A 112 -39.06 -21.84 -5.35
N ASN A 113 -39.98 -22.50 -6.07
CA ASN A 113 -41.36 -22.06 -6.29
C ASN A 113 -42.43 -22.98 -5.62
N GLU A 114 -42.27 -23.32 -4.34
CA GLU A 114 -43.22 -24.19 -3.58
C GLU A 114 -43.41 -25.61 -4.16
N GLY A 115 -42.46 -26.09 -4.96
CA GLY A 115 -42.46 -27.44 -5.52
C GLY A 115 -41.61 -28.42 -4.73
N SER A 116 -41.76 -29.71 -5.04
CA SER A 116 -40.84 -30.77 -4.59
C SER A 116 -40.22 -31.46 -5.80
N ALA A 117 -38.93 -31.79 -5.73
CA ALA A 117 -38.26 -32.61 -6.72
C ALA A 117 -37.67 -33.86 -6.06
N THR A 118 -37.77 -35.00 -6.73
CA THR A 118 -37.09 -36.23 -6.35
C THR A 118 -36.31 -36.76 -7.53
N ILE A 119 -35.13 -37.35 -7.28
CA ILE A 119 -34.34 -37.96 -8.35
C ILE A 119 -35.08 -39.19 -8.89
N ALA A 120 -35.43 -39.16 -10.17
CA ALA A 120 -36.13 -40.24 -10.86
C ALA A 120 -35.13 -41.29 -11.39
N SER A 121 -34.05 -40.84 -12.02
CA SER A 121 -32.96 -41.68 -12.50
C SER A 121 -31.65 -40.89 -12.65
N VAL A 122 -30.53 -41.62 -12.56
CA VAL A 122 -29.23 -41.15 -13.06
C VAL A 122 -29.02 -41.84 -14.39
N ASP A 123 -29.02 -41.06 -15.47
CA ASP A 123 -29.03 -41.57 -16.83
C ASP A 123 -27.60 -41.74 -17.38
N SER A 124 -26.64 -40.93 -16.89
CA SER A 124 -25.20 -41.08 -17.16
C SER A 124 -24.34 -40.33 -16.13
N GLU A 125 -23.01 -40.37 -16.29
CA GLU A 125 -22.04 -39.55 -15.53
C GLU A 125 -22.20 -38.04 -15.73
N THR A 126 -23.09 -37.60 -16.62
CA THR A 126 -23.34 -36.17 -16.91
C THR A 126 -24.83 -35.86 -17.04
N GLU A 127 -25.70 -36.81 -16.71
CA GLU A 127 -27.14 -36.64 -16.91
C GLU A 127 -27.98 -37.31 -15.81
N LEU A 128 -28.91 -36.55 -15.23
CA LEU A 128 -29.89 -37.07 -14.29
C LEU A 128 -31.29 -36.58 -14.65
N THR A 129 -32.30 -37.41 -14.39
CA THR A 129 -33.71 -37.06 -14.55
C THR A 129 -34.35 -36.88 -13.18
N LEU A 130 -35.07 -35.77 -12.99
CA LEU A 130 -35.83 -35.47 -11.79
C LEU A 130 -37.33 -35.63 -12.04
N ASP A 131 -38.05 -36.21 -11.09
CA ASP A 131 -39.50 -36.09 -10.99
C ASP A 131 -39.80 -34.80 -10.22
N VAL A 132 -40.42 -33.82 -10.88
CA VAL A 132 -40.71 -32.49 -10.32
C VAL A 132 -42.22 -32.30 -10.22
N ALA A 133 -42.70 -31.95 -9.03
CA ALA A 133 -44.09 -31.63 -8.76
C ALA A 133 -44.20 -30.18 -8.26
N ILE A 134 -44.73 -29.29 -9.10
CA ILE A 134 -45.02 -27.90 -8.74
C ILE A 134 -46.54 -27.70 -8.79
N PRO A 135 -47.21 -27.38 -7.68
CA PRO A 135 -48.65 -27.12 -7.66
C PRO A 135 -49.02 -25.88 -8.48
N GLY A 136 -49.94 -26.01 -9.45
CA GLY A 136 -50.60 -24.86 -10.10
C GLY A 136 -50.03 -24.39 -11.44
N LEU A 137 -49.15 -25.16 -12.10
CA LEU A 137 -48.63 -24.80 -13.43
C LEU A 137 -49.61 -25.20 -14.55
N ASP A 138 -49.82 -24.29 -15.51
CA ASP A 138 -50.59 -24.54 -16.72
C ASP A 138 -49.71 -25.16 -17.83
N PRO A 139 -50.26 -26.03 -18.71
CA PRO A 139 -49.51 -26.58 -19.83
C PRO A 139 -49.12 -25.48 -20.84
N GLY A 140 -47.83 -25.15 -20.93
CA GLY A 140 -47.29 -24.24 -21.96
C GLY A 140 -46.30 -23.19 -21.47
N ASP A 141 -46.09 -23.10 -20.16
CA ASP A 141 -45.15 -22.14 -19.57
C ASP A 141 -43.70 -22.67 -19.61
N GLU A 142 -42.76 -21.83 -20.03
CA GLU A 142 -41.33 -22.05 -19.84
C GLU A 142 -40.95 -21.60 -18.42
N TYR A 143 -40.21 -22.46 -17.70
CA TYR A 143 -39.69 -22.14 -16.38
C TYR A 143 -38.19 -22.33 -16.36
N THR A 144 -37.50 -21.44 -15.64
CA THR A 144 -36.10 -21.60 -15.27
C THR A 144 -36.08 -21.89 -13.77
N THR A 145 -35.39 -22.94 -13.33
CA THR A 145 -35.22 -23.27 -11.91
C THR A 145 -33.73 -23.35 -11.62
N GLU A 146 -33.32 -22.73 -10.53
CA GLU A 146 -31.97 -22.81 -9.98
C GLU A 146 -31.91 -23.98 -9.00
N TYR A 147 -30.89 -24.84 -9.13
CA TYR A 147 -30.68 -25.98 -8.25
C TYR A 147 -29.49 -25.72 -7.34
N PHE A 148 -29.67 -25.97 -6.05
CA PHE A 148 -28.60 -25.95 -5.05
C PHE A 148 -28.20 -27.41 -4.79
N ILE A 149 -26.97 -27.78 -5.11
CA ILE A 149 -26.44 -29.09 -4.75
C ILE A 149 -25.27 -28.91 -3.79
N PRO A 150 -25.48 -29.11 -2.48
CA PRO A 150 -24.41 -29.00 -1.52
C PRO A 150 -23.49 -30.22 -1.64
N THR A 151 -22.18 -29.98 -1.58
CA THR A 151 -21.03 -30.90 -1.41
C THR A 151 -20.22 -31.22 -2.69
N GLY A 152 -18.95 -30.75 -2.71
CA GLY A 152 -17.92 -31.09 -3.72
C GLY A 152 -17.28 -29.90 -4.46
N ILE A 153 -18.01 -28.79 -4.63
CA ILE A 153 -17.53 -27.67 -5.47
C ILE A 153 -16.31 -26.95 -4.88
N ALA A 154 -16.20 -26.90 -3.55
CA ALA A 154 -15.07 -26.30 -2.85
C ALA A 154 -13.76 -27.04 -3.15
N GLU A 155 -13.81 -28.37 -3.14
CA GLU A 155 -12.67 -29.25 -3.48
C GLU A 155 -12.25 -29.03 -4.93
N THR A 156 -13.23 -28.97 -5.84
CA THR A 156 -13.00 -28.73 -7.27
C THR A 156 -12.33 -27.37 -7.49
N ARG A 157 -12.86 -26.27 -6.93
CA ARG A 157 -12.30 -24.93 -7.10
C ARG A 157 -10.90 -24.78 -6.50
N GLN A 158 -10.61 -25.47 -5.39
CA GLN A 158 -9.24 -25.55 -4.85
C GLN A 158 -8.29 -26.24 -5.84
N ALA A 159 -8.69 -27.38 -6.42
CA ALA A 159 -7.89 -28.11 -7.39
C ALA A 159 -7.68 -27.31 -8.69
N GLU A 160 -8.69 -26.58 -9.14
CA GLU A 160 -8.62 -25.68 -10.28
C GLU A 160 -7.64 -24.53 -10.03
N ALA A 161 -7.70 -23.88 -8.87
CA ALA A 161 -6.74 -22.84 -8.50
C ALA A 161 -5.30 -23.35 -8.44
N VAL A 162 -5.07 -24.56 -7.90
CA VAL A 162 -3.74 -25.20 -7.94
C VAL A 162 -3.29 -25.43 -9.38
N ALA A 163 -4.16 -25.95 -10.25
CA ALA A 163 -3.83 -26.17 -11.65
C ALA A 163 -3.55 -24.85 -12.40
N ALA A 164 -4.34 -23.82 -12.14
CA ALA A 164 -4.16 -22.48 -12.71
C ALA A 164 -2.81 -21.88 -12.30
N GLN A 165 -2.46 -21.95 -11.03
CA GLN A 165 -1.20 -21.42 -10.51
C GLN A 165 0.02 -22.22 -10.99
N GLN A 166 -0.10 -23.54 -11.17
CA GLN A 166 0.94 -24.34 -11.81
C GLN A 166 1.22 -23.92 -13.27
N ILE A 167 0.18 -23.47 -14.00
CA ILE A 167 0.35 -22.92 -15.36
C ILE A 167 1.16 -21.60 -15.31
N LEU A 168 1.03 -20.82 -14.24
CA LEU A 168 1.79 -19.59 -13.99
C LEU A 168 3.17 -19.83 -13.36
N GLY A 169 3.61 -21.10 -13.29
CA GLY A 169 4.92 -21.49 -12.78
C GLY A 169 5.00 -21.56 -11.26
N ARG A 170 3.87 -21.48 -10.55
CA ARG A 170 3.79 -21.61 -9.09
C ARG A 170 3.69 -23.08 -8.66
N VAL A 171 3.94 -23.33 -7.38
CA VAL A 171 3.81 -24.67 -6.79
C VAL A 171 2.73 -24.69 -5.72
N GLU A 172 2.12 -25.86 -5.49
CA GLU A 172 1.02 -26.00 -4.53
C GLU A 172 1.37 -25.50 -3.13
N SER A 173 2.63 -25.62 -2.69
CA SER A 173 3.06 -25.15 -1.37
C SER A 173 3.04 -23.62 -1.20
N GLU A 174 2.87 -22.88 -2.28
CA GLU A 174 2.72 -21.41 -2.28
C GLU A 174 1.25 -20.98 -2.14
N LEU A 175 0.30 -21.92 -2.20
CA LEU A 175 -1.14 -21.65 -2.10
C LEU A 175 -1.67 -21.97 -0.71
N VAL A 176 -2.50 -21.07 -0.18
CA VAL A 176 -3.10 -21.14 1.15
C VAL A 176 -4.61 -20.99 1.02
N PHE A 177 -5.38 -21.93 1.54
CA PHE A 177 -6.84 -21.84 1.59
C PHE A 177 -7.27 -21.62 3.04
N LEU A 178 -7.96 -20.50 3.32
CA LEU A 178 -8.51 -20.20 4.65
C LEU A 178 -9.86 -20.88 4.88
N GLY A 179 -10.63 -21.14 3.82
CA GLY A 179 -11.85 -21.93 3.90
C GLY A 179 -13.03 -21.26 4.60
N TYR A 180 -13.12 -19.93 4.57
CA TYR A 180 -14.31 -19.20 4.99
C TYR A 180 -15.46 -19.36 3.96
N PRO A 181 -16.72 -19.11 4.36
CA PRO A 181 -17.85 -19.38 3.49
C PRO A 181 -18.00 -18.28 2.42
N ASP A 182 -18.13 -18.71 1.17
CA ASP A 182 -18.44 -17.86 0.03
C ASP A 182 -19.87 -17.27 0.14
N TYR A 183 -20.07 -16.05 -0.37
CA TYR A 183 -21.21 -15.12 -0.20
C TYR A 183 -21.56 -14.72 1.24
N HIS A 184 -20.85 -15.23 2.25
CA HIS A 184 -21.13 -14.97 3.66
C HIS A 184 -19.98 -14.25 4.38
N LEU A 185 -18.92 -13.84 3.69
CA LEU A 185 -17.74 -13.26 4.35
C LEU A 185 -18.08 -11.96 5.09
N THR A 186 -18.97 -11.13 4.53
CA THR A 186 -19.48 -9.92 5.22
C THR A 186 -20.22 -10.26 6.51
N GLU A 187 -21.04 -11.32 6.50
CA GLU A 187 -21.76 -11.76 7.70
C GLU A 187 -20.79 -12.24 8.76
N VAL A 188 -19.75 -13.00 8.38
CA VAL A 188 -18.67 -13.42 9.28
C VAL A 188 -17.97 -12.22 9.89
N TRP A 189 -17.58 -11.25 9.05
CA TRP A 189 -16.86 -10.05 9.48
C TRP A 189 -17.66 -9.14 10.42
N THR A 190 -18.99 -9.20 10.38
CA THR A 190 -19.87 -8.37 11.21
C THR A 190 -20.47 -9.12 12.40
N THR A 191 -20.15 -10.40 12.56
CA THR A 191 -20.64 -11.26 13.66
C THR A 191 -19.57 -11.39 14.75
N ASP A 192 -19.88 -10.89 15.95
CA ASP A 192 -19.02 -11.06 17.13
C ASP A 192 -19.34 -12.36 17.91
N PRO A 193 -18.35 -13.01 18.55
CA PRO A 193 -18.59 -14.17 19.38
C PRO A 193 -19.52 -13.87 20.58
N PRO A 194 -20.27 -14.87 21.08
CA PRO A 194 -20.21 -16.29 20.73
C PRO A 194 -21.08 -16.68 19.52
N ALA A 195 -21.66 -15.72 18.80
CA ALA A 195 -22.43 -16.02 17.59
C ALA A 195 -21.51 -16.54 16.48
N VAL A 196 -22.05 -17.41 15.63
CA VAL A 196 -21.34 -18.03 14.51
C VAL A 196 -22.26 -18.05 13.30
N VAL A 197 -21.74 -17.68 12.14
CA VAL A 197 -22.45 -17.73 10.86
C VAL A 197 -22.54 -19.16 10.36
N THR A 198 -23.65 -19.53 9.73
CA THR A 198 -23.79 -20.79 9.00
C THR A 198 -23.68 -20.48 7.52
N GLY A 199 -22.64 -20.97 6.85
CA GLY A 199 -22.46 -20.77 5.42
C GLY A 199 -23.44 -21.58 4.57
N ALA A 200 -23.43 -21.35 3.26
CA ALA A 200 -24.31 -22.01 2.29
C ALA A 200 -24.25 -23.56 2.35
N THR A 201 -23.08 -24.11 2.69
CA THR A 201 -22.85 -25.56 2.86
C THR A 201 -23.32 -26.13 4.20
N GLY A 202 -23.93 -25.31 5.08
CA GLY A 202 -24.34 -25.69 6.43
C GLY A 202 -23.19 -25.72 7.45
N LYS A 203 -21.96 -25.41 7.03
CA LYS A 203 -20.78 -25.34 7.91
C LYS A 203 -20.79 -24.06 8.75
N THR A 204 -20.15 -24.15 9.92
CA THR A 204 -20.02 -23.04 10.88
C THR A 204 -18.55 -22.76 11.25
N GLU A 205 -17.63 -23.46 10.60
CA GLU A 205 -16.19 -23.36 10.82
C GLU A 205 -15.47 -23.63 9.50
N THR A 206 -14.24 -23.11 9.41
CA THR A 206 -13.40 -23.23 8.22
C THR A 206 -13.13 -24.68 7.88
N TYR A 207 -12.71 -24.90 6.65
CA TYR A 207 -12.30 -26.22 6.19
C TYR A 207 -11.40 -26.05 4.97
N ALA A 208 -10.27 -26.74 4.95
CA ALA A 208 -9.59 -27.03 3.70
C ALA A 208 -10.01 -28.42 3.23
N SER A 209 -10.43 -28.56 1.98
CA SER A 209 -10.89 -29.85 1.48
C SER A 209 -9.94 -30.41 0.42
N ARG A 210 -8.99 -31.20 0.90
CA ARG A 210 -7.93 -31.79 0.09
C ARG A 210 -8.21 -33.23 -0.33
N GLY A 211 -8.88 -33.40 -1.46
CA GLY A 211 -8.77 -34.66 -2.22
C GLY A 211 -7.33 -35.03 -2.64
N LEU A 212 -6.33 -34.13 -2.50
CA LEU A 212 -4.94 -34.31 -3.01
C LEU A 212 -3.78 -33.81 -2.09
N GLY A 213 -3.93 -33.73 -0.75
CA GLY A 213 -2.81 -33.84 0.23
C GLY A 213 -1.76 -32.71 0.46
N GLY A 214 -1.88 -31.99 1.60
CA GLY A 214 -0.74 -31.39 2.32
C GLY A 214 -0.79 -29.92 2.79
N THR A 215 -1.61 -29.56 3.80
CA THR A 215 -1.67 -28.30 4.61
C THR A 215 -2.81 -27.26 4.38
N ASP A 216 -3.92 -27.40 5.13
CA ASP A 216 -4.87 -26.32 5.49
C ASP A 216 -4.08 -25.17 6.15
N TRP A 217 -4.49 -23.90 6.01
CA TRP A 217 -3.89 -22.82 6.79
C TRP A 217 -3.93 -23.11 8.30
N HIS A 218 -5.01 -23.71 8.77
CA HIS A 218 -5.20 -24.02 10.18
C HIS A 218 -4.32 -25.19 10.61
N ASP A 219 -4.19 -26.24 9.79
CA ASP A 219 -3.25 -27.32 10.02
C ASP A 219 -1.80 -26.79 10.04
N TYR A 220 -1.47 -25.88 9.12
CA TYR A 220 -0.16 -25.22 9.03
C TYR A 220 0.15 -24.44 10.32
N ARG A 221 -0.79 -23.60 10.75
CA ARG A 221 -0.62 -22.71 11.89
C ARG A 221 -0.59 -23.45 13.23
N THR A 222 -1.42 -24.48 13.38
CA THR A 222 -1.65 -25.14 14.68
C THR A 222 -0.83 -26.41 14.85
N GLY A 223 -0.32 -26.99 13.75
CA GLY A 223 0.39 -28.27 13.76
C GLY A 223 -0.52 -29.47 14.11
N GLY A 224 -1.84 -29.27 14.14
CA GLY A 224 -2.85 -30.28 14.41
C GLY A 224 -3.76 -30.47 13.21
N VAL A 225 -4.14 -31.72 12.91
CA VAL A 225 -5.07 -32.04 11.82
C VAL A 225 -6.51 -31.78 12.29
N GLY A 226 -7.22 -30.90 11.59
CA GLY A 226 -8.66 -30.67 11.81
C GLY A 226 -9.01 -29.65 12.89
N GLU A 227 -8.09 -28.74 13.22
CA GLU A 227 -8.47 -27.51 13.94
C GLU A 227 -9.04 -26.52 12.92
N HIS A 228 -10.28 -26.07 13.14
CA HIS A 228 -10.96 -25.15 12.24
C HIS A 228 -11.38 -23.89 13.01
N ALA A 229 -11.37 -22.76 12.30
CA ALA A 229 -11.77 -21.47 12.85
C ALA A 229 -13.29 -21.30 12.74
N PRO A 230 -13.99 -20.94 13.82
CA PRO A 230 -15.41 -20.64 13.74
C PRO A 230 -15.68 -19.42 12.85
N TYR A 231 -16.82 -19.42 12.17
CA TYR A 231 -17.28 -18.34 11.30
C TYR A 231 -17.78 -17.12 12.08
N HIS A 232 -16.85 -16.38 12.67
CA HIS A 232 -17.10 -15.09 13.29
C HIS A 232 -15.89 -14.15 13.15
N ARG A 233 -16.11 -12.85 13.39
CA ARG A 233 -15.17 -11.75 13.18
C ARG A 233 -13.80 -11.97 13.80
N GLU A 234 -13.74 -12.37 15.08
CA GLU A 234 -12.47 -12.49 15.81
C GLU A 234 -11.54 -13.55 15.22
N ALA A 235 -12.09 -14.69 14.79
CA ALA A 235 -11.32 -15.77 14.19
C ALA A 235 -10.83 -15.39 12.79
N LEU A 236 -11.73 -14.82 11.97
CA LEU A 236 -11.39 -14.31 10.63
C LEU A 236 -10.22 -13.31 10.68
N LEU A 237 -10.29 -12.34 11.59
CA LEU A 237 -9.20 -11.39 11.77
C LEU A 237 -7.92 -12.08 12.23
N ALA A 238 -8.01 -12.97 13.23
CA ALA A 238 -6.85 -13.65 13.79
C ALA A 238 -6.10 -14.51 12.75
N ASP A 239 -6.83 -15.14 11.84
CA ASP A 239 -6.24 -15.98 10.79
C ASP A 239 -5.48 -15.15 9.76
N VAL A 240 -6.05 -14.03 9.30
CA VAL A 240 -5.37 -13.14 8.35
C VAL A 240 -4.21 -12.38 9.01
N VAL A 241 -4.33 -12.00 10.29
CA VAL A 241 -3.20 -11.47 11.08
C VAL A 241 -2.08 -12.49 11.15
N ALA A 242 -2.40 -13.75 11.46
CA ALA A 242 -1.40 -14.81 11.52
C ALA A 242 -0.76 -15.06 10.15
N LEU A 243 -1.53 -14.98 9.06
CA LEU A 243 -1.03 -15.12 7.69
C LEU A 243 0.04 -14.08 7.37
N ILE A 244 -0.29 -12.81 7.58
CA ILE A 244 0.61 -11.68 7.31
C ILE A 244 1.81 -11.71 8.27
N ALA A 245 1.59 -12.00 9.56
CA ALA A 245 2.68 -12.09 10.53
C ALA A 245 3.65 -13.25 10.27
N THR A 246 3.17 -14.33 9.65
CA THR A 246 3.99 -15.51 9.33
C THR A 246 4.86 -15.27 8.11
N TYR A 247 4.28 -14.75 7.04
CA TYR A 247 5.00 -14.56 5.78
C TYR A 247 5.73 -13.22 5.67
N ARG A 248 5.28 -12.20 6.43
CA ARG A 248 5.83 -10.83 6.44
C ARG A 248 6.09 -10.26 5.03
N PRO A 249 5.08 -10.26 4.14
CA PRO A 249 5.23 -9.77 2.78
C PRO A 249 5.61 -8.28 2.70
N ASP A 250 6.48 -7.92 1.76
CA ASP A 250 6.77 -6.51 1.44
C ASP A 250 5.56 -5.87 0.71
N HIS A 251 4.83 -6.66 -0.07
CA HIS A 251 3.66 -6.25 -0.84
C HIS A 251 2.46 -7.18 -0.60
N VAL A 252 1.30 -6.62 -0.25
CA VAL A 252 0.03 -7.35 -0.13
C VAL A 252 -0.93 -6.87 -1.20
N PHE A 253 -1.34 -7.76 -2.09
CA PHE A 253 -2.35 -7.51 -3.13
C PHE A 253 -3.69 -8.10 -2.71
N THR A 254 -4.76 -7.33 -2.86
CA THR A 254 -6.14 -7.75 -2.55
C THR A 254 -7.13 -6.97 -3.42
N THR A 255 -8.39 -7.36 -3.37
CA THR A 255 -9.48 -6.60 -3.97
C THR A 255 -9.70 -5.23 -3.30
N ALA A 256 -10.51 -4.37 -3.92
CA ALA A 256 -10.76 -3.00 -3.49
C ALA A 256 -12.14 -2.82 -2.81
N PRO A 257 -12.32 -1.79 -1.96
CA PRO A 257 -13.64 -1.46 -1.39
C PRO A 257 -14.64 -0.98 -2.44
N GLU A 258 -14.17 -0.57 -3.63
CA GLU A 258 -15.02 -0.16 -4.75
C GLU A 258 -15.52 -1.34 -5.61
N ASP A 259 -15.02 -2.54 -5.33
CA ASP A 259 -15.42 -3.77 -6.00
C ASP A 259 -16.90 -4.11 -5.74
N GLY A 260 -17.54 -4.76 -6.70
CA GLY A 260 -18.97 -5.06 -6.69
C GLY A 260 -19.40 -6.19 -5.77
N THR A 261 -18.54 -7.16 -5.52
CA THR A 261 -18.89 -8.33 -4.71
C THR A 261 -18.71 -8.04 -3.22
N ALA A 262 -19.65 -8.48 -2.38
CA ALA A 262 -19.59 -8.24 -0.94
C ALA A 262 -18.35 -8.89 -0.29
N ASP A 263 -17.99 -10.09 -0.73
CA ASP A 263 -16.78 -10.78 -0.28
C ASP A 263 -15.50 -10.07 -0.72
N HIS A 264 -15.47 -9.47 -1.93
CA HIS A 264 -14.31 -8.71 -2.40
C HIS A 264 -14.07 -7.48 -1.52
N ARG A 265 -15.13 -6.71 -1.25
CA ARG A 265 -15.04 -5.56 -0.33
C ARG A 265 -14.68 -6.00 1.08
N THR A 266 -15.22 -7.12 1.54
CA THR A 266 -14.91 -7.63 2.89
C THR A 266 -13.48 -8.13 2.99
N THR A 267 -12.96 -8.77 1.95
CA THR A 267 -11.57 -9.22 1.88
C THR A 267 -10.62 -8.02 2.05
N TYR A 268 -10.87 -6.92 1.35
CA TYR A 268 -10.15 -5.66 1.56
C TYR A 268 -10.18 -5.20 3.03
N GLU A 269 -11.37 -5.10 3.62
CA GLU A 269 -11.53 -4.62 5.01
C GLU A 269 -10.79 -5.50 6.01
N VAL A 270 -10.84 -6.82 5.84
CA VAL A 270 -10.16 -7.79 6.71
C VAL A 270 -8.64 -7.70 6.54
N VAL A 271 -8.14 -7.67 5.30
CA VAL A 271 -6.71 -7.56 5.00
C VAL A 271 -6.15 -6.27 5.57
N LYS A 272 -6.84 -5.14 5.37
CA LYS A 272 -6.43 -3.85 5.91
C LYS A 272 -6.38 -3.89 7.44
N ALA A 273 -7.43 -4.37 8.11
CA ALA A 273 -7.46 -4.49 9.56
C ALA A 273 -6.37 -5.44 10.09
N ALA A 274 -6.04 -6.51 9.35
CA ALA A 274 -4.97 -7.43 9.72
C ALA A 274 -3.59 -6.78 9.59
N MET A 275 -3.34 -6.05 8.50
CA MET A 275 -2.10 -5.29 8.30
C MET A 275 -1.90 -4.24 9.42
N GLU A 276 -2.97 -3.52 9.79
CA GLU A 276 -2.96 -2.59 10.93
C GLU A 276 -2.61 -3.29 12.25
N ALA A 277 -3.19 -4.46 12.50
CA ALA A 277 -2.91 -5.22 13.71
C ALA A 277 -1.46 -5.75 13.77
N VAL A 278 -0.90 -6.20 12.63
CA VAL A 278 0.50 -6.63 12.55
C VAL A 278 1.44 -5.44 12.77
N HIS A 279 1.19 -4.30 12.12
CA HIS A 279 1.98 -3.09 12.33
C HIS A 279 1.88 -2.57 13.77
N ALA A 280 0.69 -2.62 14.39
CA ALA A 280 0.53 -2.24 15.79
C ALA A 280 1.33 -3.15 16.76
N ALA A 281 1.49 -4.42 16.42
CA ALA A 281 2.30 -5.37 17.18
C ALA A 281 3.81 -5.20 16.94
N ASP A 282 4.20 -4.83 15.74
CA ASP A 282 5.58 -4.57 15.33
C ASP A 282 5.64 -3.35 14.38
N PRO A 283 5.85 -2.13 14.92
CA PRO A 283 5.88 -0.91 14.11
C PRO A 283 7.04 -0.84 13.11
N THR A 284 8.03 -1.74 13.21
CA THR A 284 9.13 -1.83 12.24
C THR A 284 8.75 -2.59 10.98
N TYR A 285 7.65 -3.34 11.01
CA TYR A 285 7.09 -3.97 9.83
C TYR A 285 6.35 -2.94 8.98
N VAL A 286 6.77 -2.80 7.74
CA VAL A 286 6.13 -1.93 6.76
C VAL A 286 5.91 -2.72 5.49
N ALA A 287 4.68 -2.70 4.98
CA ALA A 287 4.30 -3.37 3.75
C ALA A 287 3.41 -2.44 2.92
N ALA A 288 3.42 -2.59 1.60
CA ALA A 288 2.52 -1.86 0.72
C ALA A 288 1.21 -2.65 0.55
N LEU A 289 0.07 -2.00 0.77
CA LEU A 289 -1.24 -2.54 0.40
C LEU A 289 -1.57 -2.11 -1.03
N HIS A 290 -1.87 -3.07 -1.89
CA HIS A 290 -2.25 -2.88 -3.29
C HIS A 290 -3.68 -3.38 -3.48
N ARG A 291 -4.58 -2.50 -3.91
CA ARG A 291 -5.99 -2.85 -4.12
C ARG A 291 -6.40 -2.73 -5.58
N SER A 292 -7.10 -3.73 -6.08
CA SER A 292 -7.58 -3.78 -7.47
C SER A 292 -9.07 -4.07 -7.53
N VAL A 293 -9.74 -3.53 -8.56
CA VAL A 293 -11.14 -3.82 -8.83
C VAL A 293 -11.18 -4.99 -9.80
N VAL A 294 -11.70 -6.12 -9.35
CA VAL A 294 -11.71 -7.41 -10.06
C VAL A 294 -13.14 -7.77 -10.50
N TRP A 295 -14.16 -7.29 -9.76
CA TRP A 295 -15.57 -7.48 -10.10
C TRP A 295 -16.38 -6.20 -10.24
N GLN A 296 -17.34 -6.27 -11.15
CA GLN A 296 -18.30 -5.26 -11.57
C GLN A 296 -19.21 -4.78 -10.43
N ASN A 297 -19.28 -3.47 -10.19
CA ASN A 297 -20.17 -2.89 -9.17
C ASN A 297 -21.63 -2.84 -9.64
N PRO A 298 -22.57 -3.60 -9.04
CA PRO A 298 -23.97 -3.59 -9.46
C PRO A 298 -24.64 -2.21 -9.35
N ALA A 299 -24.12 -1.33 -8.50
CA ALA A 299 -24.60 0.05 -8.35
C ALA A 299 -24.06 1.00 -9.45
N ASP A 300 -23.09 0.57 -10.25
CA ASP A 300 -22.52 1.32 -11.36
C ASP A 300 -22.51 0.49 -12.66
N PRO A 301 -23.62 0.48 -13.43
CA PRO A 301 -23.75 -0.34 -14.63
C PRO A 301 -22.75 -0.01 -15.76
N LEU A 302 -21.93 1.05 -15.63
CA LEU A 302 -20.88 1.39 -16.61
C LEU A 302 -19.66 0.51 -16.50
N LEU A 303 -19.26 0.19 -15.27
CA LEU A 303 -18.22 -0.79 -15.01
C LEU A 303 -18.70 -2.17 -15.49
N ASN A 304 -20.02 -2.40 -15.49
CA ASN A 304 -20.59 -3.71 -15.74
C ASN A 304 -20.63 -4.10 -17.23
N GLU A 305 -20.59 -3.14 -18.15
CA GLU A 305 -20.71 -3.43 -19.58
C GLU A 305 -19.53 -2.93 -20.40
N ARG A 306 -18.71 -2.02 -19.87
CA ARG A 306 -17.79 -1.24 -20.72
C ARG A 306 -16.36 -1.08 -20.22
N TRP A 307 -16.07 -1.45 -18.97
CA TRP A 307 -14.75 -1.25 -18.40
C TRP A 307 -14.27 -2.47 -17.59
N PRO A 308 -13.01 -2.91 -17.74
CA PRO A 308 -12.09 -2.50 -18.81
C PRO A 308 -12.65 -2.84 -20.20
N THR A 309 -12.13 -2.16 -21.22
CA THR A 309 -12.51 -2.41 -22.61
C THR A 309 -12.16 -3.85 -22.97
N LEU A 310 -13.13 -4.58 -23.53
CA LEU A 310 -12.93 -5.95 -24.00
C LEU A 310 -11.82 -6.01 -25.05
N TRP A 311 -10.77 -6.80 -24.79
CA TRP A 311 -9.79 -7.15 -25.81
C TRP A 311 -10.48 -7.97 -26.92
N ASP A 312 -10.33 -7.53 -28.17
CA ASP A 312 -11.04 -8.14 -29.31
C ASP A 312 -10.44 -9.48 -29.78
N GLY A 313 -9.40 -9.96 -29.09
CA GLY A 313 -8.68 -11.19 -29.40
C GLY A 313 -7.81 -11.09 -30.65
N THR A 314 -7.58 -9.88 -31.18
CA THR A 314 -6.75 -9.66 -32.37
C THR A 314 -5.50 -8.85 -32.02
N GLY A 315 -4.33 -9.36 -32.43
CA GLY A 315 -3.06 -8.71 -32.13
C GLY A 315 -2.66 -8.82 -30.65
N PRO A 316 -1.54 -8.21 -30.23
CA PRO A 316 -1.12 -8.21 -28.83
C PRO A 316 -2.17 -7.49 -27.95
N PRO A 317 -2.31 -7.87 -26.66
CA PRO A 317 -3.11 -7.11 -25.71
C PRO A 317 -2.67 -5.64 -25.63
N GLU A 318 -3.62 -4.73 -25.52
CA GLU A 318 -3.38 -3.31 -25.26
C GLU A 318 -3.41 -3.03 -23.74
N PRO A 319 -2.82 -1.93 -23.23
CA PRO A 319 -2.96 -1.55 -21.82
C PRO A 319 -4.43 -1.30 -21.42
N HIS A 320 -4.72 -1.40 -20.12
CA HIS A 320 -6.03 -1.06 -19.58
C HIS A 320 -6.39 0.41 -19.85
N ASP A 321 -7.63 0.66 -20.25
CA ASP A 321 -8.18 2.00 -20.46
C ASP A 321 -8.65 2.64 -19.14
N PRO A 322 -8.67 3.97 -19.03
CA PRO A 322 -9.29 4.65 -17.89
C PRO A 322 -10.78 4.31 -17.77
N PRO A 323 -11.33 4.23 -16.54
CA PRO A 323 -12.78 4.16 -16.34
C PRO A 323 -13.45 5.42 -16.90
N PRO A 324 -14.76 5.36 -17.25
CA PRO A 324 -15.47 6.50 -17.82
C PRO A 324 -15.38 7.76 -16.96
N ASP A 325 -15.10 8.90 -17.59
CA ASP A 325 -14.93 10.17 -16.89
C ASP A 325 -16.26 10.77 -16.38
N ALA A 326 -16.20 11.87 -15.62
CA ALA A 326 -17.41 12.51 -15.07
C ALA A 326 -18.45 12.90 -16.14
N ALA A 327 -18.00 13.31 -17.33
CA ALA A 327 -18.88 13.73 -18.41
C ALA A 327 -19.53 12.53 -19.10
N GLU A 328 -18.77 11.44 -19.31
CA GLU A 328 -19.27 10.17 -19.83
C GLU A 328 -20.25 9.52 -18.86
N ARG A 329 -19.94 9.52 -17.55
CA ARG A 329 -20.85 9.06 -16.48
C ARG A 329 -22.13 9.89 -16.45
N ALA A 330 -22.02 11.22 -16.51
CA ALA A 330 -23.17 12.12 -16.52
C ALA A 330 -24.07 11.94 -17.75
N ALA A 331 -23.49 11.68 -18.93
CA ALA A 331 -24.24 11.40 -20.16
C ALA A 331 -25.10 10.13 -20.06
N LEU A 332 -24.77 9.24 -19.13
CA LEU A 332 -25.44 7.96 -18.89
C LEU A 332 -26.32 8.00 -17.62
N GLY A 333 -26.47 9.19 -17.01
CA GLY A 333 -27.31 9.40 -15.83
C GLY A 333 -26.69 8.98 -14.50
N ILE A 334 -25.37 8.74 -14.48
CA ILE A 334 -24.62 8.33 -13.29
C ILE A 334 -23.82 9.53 -12.78
N GLY A 335 -23.95 9.83 -11.49
CA GLY A 335 -23.26 10.94 -10.85
C GLY A 335 -21.85 10.58 -10.39
N GLY A 336 -20.99 11.59 -10.26
CA GLY A 336 -19.65 11.48 -9.67
C GLY A 336 -18.58 10.99 -10.65
N GLU A 337 -17.34 11.01 -10.17
CA GLU A 337 -16.17 10.39 -10.82
C GLU A 337 -15.96 8.98 -10.25
N PHE A 338 -15.31 8.11 -11.02
CA PHE A 338 -14.80 6.85 -10.46
C PHE A 338 -13.74 7.17 -9.40
N ALA A 339 -13.86 6.53 -8.25
CA ALA A 339 -12.85 6.58 -7.20
C ALA A 339 -12.29 5.15 -7.02
N PRO A 340 -10.98 4.99 -6.81
CA PRO A 340 -9.95 6.02 -6.73
C PRO A 340 -9.62 6.64 -8.11
N ALA A 341 -8.95 7.80 -8.11
CA ALA A 341 -8.58 8.47 -9.36
C ALA A 341 -7.63 7.60 -10.20
N TRP A 342 -7.92 7.42 -11.48
CA TRP A 342 -7.19 6.50 -12.37
C TRP A 342 -5.69 6.76 -12.44
N ASP A 343 -5.29 8.04 -12.42
CA ASP A 343 -3.91 8.51 -12.50
C ASP A 343 -3.10 8.29 -11.22
N THR A 344 -3.71 7.76 -10.15
CA THR A 344 -3.05 7.44 -8.88
C THR A 344 -2.69 5.96 -8.71
N ARG A 345 -2.91 5.14 -9.75
CA ARG A 345 -2.60 3.71 -9.74
C ARG A 345 -1.11 3.45 -10.03
N ASP A 346 -0.61 2.36 -9.47
CA ASP A 346 0.63 1.72 -9.91
C ASP A 346 0.34 0.85 -11.14
N VAL A 347 1.27 0.79 -12.09
CA VAL A 347 1.14 0.03 -13.34
C VAL A 347 2.18 -1.08 -13.35
N HIS A 348 1.73 -2.32 -13.24
CA HIS A 348 2.56 -3.49 -13.09
C HIS A 348 2.94 -4.10 -14.44
N HIS A 349 4.20 -4.53 -14.51
CA HIS A 349 4.75 -5.20 -15.68
C HIS A 349 4.13 -6.59 -15.88
N VAL A 350 3.47 -6.80 -17.02
CA VAL A 350 3.01 -8.12 -17.46
C VAL A 350 4.11 -8.80 -18.30
N PRO A 351 4.59 -10.00 -17.90
CA PRO A 351 5.62 -10.71 -18.65
C PRO A 351 5.20 -11.02 -20.08
N ALA A 352 6.16 -10.94 -21.02
CA ALA A 352 5.90 -11.17 -22.45
C ALA A 352 5.22 -12.51 -22.77
N ALA A 353 5.43 -13.54 -21.96
CA ALA A 353 4.75 -14.84 -22.11
C ALA A 353 3.23 -14.74 -21.92
N LEU A 354 2.75 -13.84 -21.05
CA LEU A 354 1.33 -13.59 -20.82
C LEU A 354 0.70 -12.64 -21.86
N LEU A 355 1.51 -12.11 -22.79
CA LEU A 355 1.06 -11.24 -23.88
C LEU A 355 0.92 -11.99 -25.22
N ASP A 356 1.07 -13.31 -25.22
CA ASP A 356 0.87 -14.11 -26.43
C ASP A 356 -0.59 -14.00 -26.89
N PRO A 357 -0.87 -13.57 -28.13
CA PRO A 357 -2.23 -13.48 -28.63
C PRO A 357 -2.88 -14.85 -28.88
N ASP A 358 -2.12 -15.95 -28.94
CA ASP A 358 -2.70 -17.29 -29.06
C ASP A 358 -3.15 -17.80 -27.68
N PRO A 359 -4.48 -17.92 -27.45
CA PRO A 359 -5.03 -18.41 -26.18
C PRO A 359 -4.51 -19.79 -25.77
N ASN A 360 -4.11 -20.63 -26.72
CA ASN A 360 -3.60 -21.97 -26.43
C ASN A 360 -2.16 -21.97 -25.88
N THR A 361 -1.45 -20.86 -26.01
CA THR A 361 -0.06 -20.72 -25.56
C THR A 361 0.08 -19.69 -24.43
N ASN A 362 -0.82 -18.70 -24.38
CA ASN A 362 -0.88 -17.71 -23.32
C ASN A 362 -1.14 -18.36 -21.95
N PRO A 363 -0.20 -18.29 -20.98
CA PRO A 363 -0.38 -18.90 -19.66
C PRO A 363 -1.50 -18.27 -18.84
N LYS A 364 -1.75 -16.96 -18.94
CA LYS A 364 -2.88 -16.30 -18.25
C LYS A 364 -4.19 -16.85 -18.79
N TYR A 365 -4.30 -17.06 -20.10
CA TYR A 365 -5.51 -17.62 -20.71
C TYR A 365 -5.77 -19.04 -20.22
N ARG A 366 -4.72 -19.86 -20.24
CA ARG A 366 -4.81 -21.26 -19.79
C ARG A 366 -5.08 -21.37 -18.30
N ALA A 367 -4.52 -20.48 -17.48
CA ALA A 367 -4.77 -20.43 -16.05
C ALA A 367 -6.24 -20.13 -15.77
N ILE A 368 -6.83 -19.10 -16.42
CA ILE A 368 -8.24 -18.83 -16.24
C ILE A 368 -9.13 -19.95 -16.79
N ALA A 369 -8.77 -20.54 -17.93
CA ALA A 369 -9.49 -21.70 -18.47
C ALA A 369 -9.47 -22.93 -17.55
N ALA A 370 -8.53 -23.00 -16.60
CA ALA A 370 -8.48 -24.08 -15.63
C ALA A 370 -9.60 -24.00 -14.57
N HIS A 371 -10.23 -22.84 -14.38
CA HIS A 371 -11.39 -22.65 -13.50
C HIS A 371 -12.70 -23.03 -14.20
N ALA A 372 -12.78 -24.27 -14.67
CA ALA A 372 -13.89 -24.78 -15.49
C ALA A 372 -15.25 -24.75 -14.74
N SER A 373 -15.24 -25.01 -13.44
CA SER A 373 -16.42 -25.00 -12.57
C SER A 373 -17.08 -23.62 -12.44
N GLN A 374 -16.36 -22.56 -12.80
CA GLN A 374 -16.84 -21.18 -12.78
C GLN A 374 -17.26 -20.69 -14.17
N GLY A 375 -17.60 -21.65 -15.03
CA GLY A 375 -17.85 -21.43 -16.44
C GLY A 375 -16.57 -21.35 -17.28
N GLY A 376 -15.36 -21.38 -16.70
CA GLY A 376 -14.10 -21.26 -17.44
C GLY A 376 -14.13 -20.09 -18.44
N MET A 377 -13.87 -20.38 -19.72
CA MET A 377 -13.97 -19.42 -20.83
C MET A 377 -15.43 -19.12 -21.26
N ALA A 378 -16.45 -19.79 -20.75
CA ALA A 378 -17.84 -19.49 -21.11
C ALA A 378 -18.29 -18.13 -20.57
N ASN A 379 -17.60 -17.58 -19.56
CA ASN A 379 -17.73 -16.18 -19.12
C ASN A 379 -16.78 -15.23 -19.89
N THR A 380 -16.47 -15.58 -21.15
CA THR A 380 -15.36 -15.05 -21.96
C THR A 380 -15.35 -13.54 -22.06
N ALA A 381 -16.50 -12.90 -22.23
CA ALA A 381 -16.56 -11.46 -22.42
C ALA A 381 -16.22 -10.65 -21.16
N TYR A 382 -16.32 -11.27 -19.98
CA TYR A 382 -15.94 -10.61 -18.74
C TYR A 382 -14.45 -10.80 -18.47
N ILE A 383 -14.04 -12.06 -18.41
CA ILE A 383 -12.66 -12.44 -18.10
C ILE A 383 -11.69 -11.92 -19.17
N ALA A 384 -12.10 -11.88 -20.45
CA ALA A 384 -11.30 -11.30 -21.53
C ALA A 384 -10.92 -9.82 -21.32
N ARG A 385 -11.61 -9.10 -20.42
CA ARG A 385 -11.31 -7.70 -20.06
C ARG A 385 -10.14 -7.54 -19.10
N PHE A 386 -9.54 -8.64 -18.65
CA PHE A 386 -8.35 -8.60 -17.80
C PHE A 386 -7.11 -9.15 -18.54
N PHE A 387 -7.23 -9.31 -19.88
CA PHE A 387 -6.12 -9.59 -20.77
C PHE A 387 -5.64 -8.30 -21.41
N HIS A 388 -4.75 -7.62 -20.68
CA HIS A 388 -4.16 -6.36 -21.09
C HIS A 388 -2.63 -6.44 -21.00
N ALA A 389 -1.98 -5.45 -21.61
CA ALA A 389 -0.52 -5.31 -21.60
C ALA A 389 0.07 -4.98 -20.22
N ASP A 390 -0.79 -4.59 -19.28
CA ASP A 390 -0.46 -4.19 -17.93
C ASP A 390 -1.43 -4.84 -16.93
N GLU A 391 -1.02 -4.88 -15.67
CA GLU A 391 -1.90 -5.03 -14.51
C GLU A 391 -1.82 -3.73 -13.71
N PHE A 392 -2.83 -3.43 -12.90
CA PHE A 392 -2.81 -2.21 -12.10
C PHE A 392 -3.37 -2.46 -10.71
N SER A 393 -2.90 -1.67 -9.76
CA SER A 393 -3.47 -1.58 -8.42
C SER A 393 -3.40 -0.13 -7.96
N TRP A 394 -4.32 0.27 -7.10
CA TRP A 394 -4.14 1.49 -6.33
C TRP A 394 -3.38 1.14 -5.06
N PRO A 395 -2.20 1.73 -4.84
CA PRO A 395 -1.55 1.58 -3.57
C PRO A 395 -2.34 2.32 -2.48
N GLU A 396 -2.32 1.78 -1.29
CA GLU A 396 -2.85 2.39 -0.09
C GLU A 396 -1.81 2.28 1.03
N ALA A 397 -1.62 3.38 1.75
CA ALA A 397 -0.84 3.33 2.99
C ALA A 397 -1.64 2.55 4.04
N ILE A 398 -1.02 1.52 4.63
CA ILE A 398 -1.57 0.88 5.84
C ILE A 398 -1.73 1.98 6.91
N PRO A 399 -2.83 2.02 7.67
CA PRO A 399 -2.94 2.94 8.79
C PRO A 399 -1.85 2.67 9.84
N GLY A 400 -0.88 3.56 9.79
CA GLY A 400 0.46 3.45 10.34
C GLY A 400 1.31 4.44 9.55
N SER A 401 0.95 5.74 9.65
CA SER A 401 1.72 6.83 9.04
C SER A 401 3.21 6.61 9.31
N PRO A 402 4.10 7.05 8.40
CA PRO A 402 5.53 7.07 8.66
C PRO A 402 5.82 7.46 10.10
N THR A 403 6.68 6.72 10.80
CA THR A 403 7.14 7.15 12.12
C THR A 403 8.40 7.97 11.93
N ALA A 404 8.28 9.29 12.14
CA ALA A 404 9.42 10.18 12.12
C ALA A 404 9.97 10.34 13.55
N VAL A 405 11.24 10.01 13.76
CA VAL A 405 11.92 9.99 15.06
C VAL A 405 12.86 11.20 15.14
N ALA A 406 12.79 11.95 16.24
CA ALA A 406 13.61 13.14 16.42
C ALA A 406 15.12 12.87 16.36
N ASP A 407 15.84 13.73 15.65
CA ASP A 407 17.29 13.70 15.54
C ASP A 407 17.99 14.70 16.46
N ALA A 408 19.25 14.40 16.77
CA ALA A 408 20.15 15.35 17.41
C ALA A 408 21.54 15.32 16.76
N TYR A 409 21.98 16.47 16.27
CA TYR A 409 23.32 16.68 15.73
C TYR A 409 24.08 17.69 16.58
N GLY A 410 25.34 17.40 16.90
CA GLY A 410 26.19 18.28 17.70
C GLY A 410 27.48 18.68 16.98
N SER A 411 28.29 19.50 17.66
CA SER A 411 29.56 20.03 17.14
C SER A 411 29.39 20.88 15.87
N VAL A 412 28.29 21.62 15.77
CA VAL A 412 28.09 22.56 14.67
C VAL A 412 28.95 23.80 14.93
N PRO A 413 29.92 24.14 14.06
CA PRO A 413 30.83 25.24 14.34
C PRO A 413 30.10 26.58 14.41
N HIS A 414 30.44 27.41 15.40
CA HIS A 414 29.92 28.77 15.50
C HIS A 414 30.25 29.59 14.25
N GLY A 415 29.20 29.93 13.48
CA GLY A 415 29.30 30.72 12.24
C GLY A 415 29.86 29.91 11.06
N GLY A 416 29.95 28.58 11.22
CA GLY A 416 30.41 27.66 10.19
C GLY A 416 29.29 26.82 9.59
N THR A 417 29.69 25.91 8.72
CA THR A 417 28.80 25.02 7.96
C THR A 417 29.04 23.56 8.36
N THR A 418 27.95 22.83 8.53
CA THR A 418 27.94 21.38 8.78
C THR A 418 27.13 20.68 7.70
N ASN A 419 27.63 19.53 7.23
CA ASN A 419 26.89 18.63 6.35
C ASN A 419 26.56 17.36 7.14
N VAL A 420 25.34 16.85 6.96
CA VAL A 420 24.83 15.66 7.63
C VAL A 420 24.24 14.72 6.57
N ASP A 421 24.49 13.42 6.77
CA ASP A 421 24.19 12.38 5.77
C ASP A 421 22.69 12.11 5.63
N GLY A 422 21.88 12.24 6.70
CA GLY A 422 20.43 12.08 6.58
C GLY A 422 19.67 12.17 7.89
N VAL A 423 18.41 12.60 7.84
CA VAL A 423 17.44 12.57 8.97
C VAL A 423 16.47 11.38 8.91
N LEU A 424 16.56 10.55 7.87
CA LEU A 424 15.59 9.47 7.64
C LEU A 424 16.06 8.11 8.18
N ASP A 425 17.33 8.00 8.61
CA ASP A 425 17.95 6.71 8.97
C ASP A 425 17.29 6.02 10.17
N ASN A 426 16.68 6.79 11.06
CA ASN A 426 15.96 6.34 12.26
C ASN A 426 14.43 6.36 12.07
N ASP A 427 13.95 6.73 10.89
CA ASP A 427 12.54 6.79 10.55
C ASP A 427 12.05 5.46 9.96
N VAL A 428 10.74 5.24 10.06
CA VAL A 428 10.10 4.04 9.53
C VAL A 428 9.00 4.42 8.55
N GLY A 429 9.06 3.89 7.33
CA GLY A 429 8.03 4.05 6.30
C GLY A 429 8.51 3.61 4.92
N LEU A 430 7.62 3.66 3.92
CA LEU A 430 7.89 3.13 2.58
C LEU A 430 8.54 4.20 1.70
N GLU A 431 9.78 3.95 1.26
CA GLU A 431 10.52 4.84 0.36
C GLU A 431 10.46 6.31 0.81
N LEU A 432 10.86 6.55 2.05
CA LEU A 432 10.72 7.87 2.68
C LEU A 432 11.52 8.95 1.94
N ARG A 433 10.93 10.14 1.88
CA ARG A 433 11.62 11.39 1.57
C ARG A 433 11.42 12.42 2.67
N ALA A 434 12.39 13.32 2.84
CA ALA A 434 12.30 14.42 3.78
C ALA A 434 11.79 15.70 3.10
N GLU A 435 10.83 16.37 3.73
CA GLU A 435 10.34 17.68 3.33
C GLU A 435 10.49 18.67 4.48
N LEU A 436 11.06 19.85 4.21
CA LEU A 436 11.23 20.87 5.25
C LEU A 436 9.87 21.47 5.64
N VAL A 437 9.57 21.49 6.94
CA VAL A 437 8.33 22.08 7.49
C VAL A 437 8.61 23.46 8.06
N THR A 438 9.54 23.56 9.00
CA THR A 438 10.01 24.84 9.55
C THR A 438 11.53 24.86 9.57
N GLY A 439 12.12 25.97 9.12
CA GLY A 439 13.57 26.14 9.10
C GLY A 439 14.15 26.60 10.45
N PRO A 440 15.48 26.59 10.56
CA PRO A 440 16.20 27.11 11.73
C PRO A 440 15.99 28.60 11.98
N SER A 441 16.16 29.02 13.24
CA SER A 441 16.04 30.43 13.64
C SER A 441 17.37 31.18 13.66
N HIS A 442 18.51 30.47 13.69
CA HIS A 442 19.85 31.02 13.86
C HIS A 442 20.82 30.54 12.77
N GLY A 443 20.30 30.23 11.59
CA GLY A 443 21.11 29.77 10.46
C GLY A 443 20.31 29.61 9.18
N THR A 444 20.96 29.04 8.17
CA THR A 444 20.35 28.64 6.91
C THR A 444 20.47 27.13 6.72
N LEU A 445 19.44 26.52 6.11
CA LEU A 445 19.34 25.08 5.91
C LEU A 445 19.00 24.77 4.45
N SER A 446 19.67 23.78 3.88
CA SER A 446 19.28 23.12 2.62
C SER A 446 19.07 21.64 2.89
N LEU A 447 17.82 21.22 3.07
CA LEU A 447 17.41 19.82 3.23
C LEU A 447 17.10 19.22 1.86
N GLN A 448 17.64 18.04 1.57
CA GLN A 448 17.37 17.26 0.37
C GLN A 448 16.30 16.19 0.62
N PRO A 449 15.61 15.70 -0.43
CA PRO A 449 14.60 14.65 -0.28
C PRO A 449 15.14 13.34 0.31
N ASP A 450 16.40 13.00 0.11
CA ASP A 450 17.03 11.81 0.71
C ASP A 450 17.31 11.97 2.22
N GLY A 451 16.94 13.10 2.81
CA GLY A 451 17.15 13.42 4.22
C GLY A 451 18.48 14.11 4.50
N SER A 452 19.44 14.11 3.57
CA SER A 452 20.72 14.78 3.75
C SER A 452 20.52 16.30 3.84
N PHE A 453 21.35 16.98 4.62
CA PHE A 453 21.24 18.44 4.71
C PHE A 453 22.57 19.16 4.95
N THR A 454 22.60 20.41 4.50
CA THR A 454 23.65 21.38 4.83
C THR A 454 23.05 22.47 5.71
N TYR A 455 23.66 22.72 6.87
CA TYR A 455 23.31 23.82 7.77
C TYR A 455 24.47 24.80 7.92
N THR A 456 24.19 26.10 7.91
CA THR A 456 25.18 27.16 8.21
C THR A 456 24.67 28.07 9.31
N HIS A 457 25.39 28.12 10.43
CA HIS A 457 25.06 29.00 11.55
C HIS A 457 25.31 30.47 11.20
N ASP A 458 24.47 31.37 11.68
CA ASP A 458 24.54 32.80 11.35
C ASP A 458 25.66 33.59 12.09
N GLY A 459 26.33 32.94 13.05
CA GLY A 459 27.39 33.53 13.86
C GLY A 459 26.91 34.33 15.06
N SER A 460 25.63 34.20 15.43
CA SER A 460 25.09 34.71 16.69
C SER A 460 25.63 33.95 17.91
N ALA A 461 25.42 34.44 19.13
CA ALA A 461 25.94 33.77 20.33
C ALA A 461 25.08 32.55 20.79
N THR A 462 24.18 32.05 19.94
CA THR A 462 23.29 30.94 20.29
C THR A 462 24.06 29.63 20.29
N THR A 463 23.70 28.75 21.22
CA THR A 463 24.32 27.43 21.40
C THR A 463 23.42 26.29 20.95
N SER A 464 22.25 26.63 20.42
CA SER A 464 21.27 25.67 19.95
C SER A 464 20.43 26.29 18.84
N ASP A 465 20.06 25.47 17.89
CA ASP A 465 19.08 25.78 16.84
C ASP A 465 18.26 24.53 16.55
N ALA A 466 17.16 24.66 15.82
CA ALA A 466 16.33 23.52 15.48
C ALA A 466 15.51 23.77 14.23
N PHE A 467 15.21 22.70 13.51
CA PHE A 467 14.27 22.74 12.40
C PHE A 467 13.34 21.52 12.48
N THR A 468 12.20 21.59 11.81
CA THR A 468 11.31 20.43 11.69
C THR A 468 11.21 20.01 10.24
N TYR A 469 11.31 18.70 10.02
CA TYR A 469 11.02 18.09 8.72
C TYR A 469 9.81 17.18 8.84
N ARG A 470 9.35 16.73 7.69
CA ARG A 470 8.32 15.73 7.54
C ARG A 470 8.89 14.57 6.72
N ALA A 471 8.90 13.38 7.29
CA ALA A 471 9.11 12.14 6.54
C ALA A 471 7.81 11.86 5.78
N VAL A 472 7.89 11.80 4.46
CA VAL A 472 6.77 11.51 3.57
C VAL A 472 7.09 10.22 2.85
N ASP A 473 6.22 9.22 2.97
CA ASP A 473 6.37 8.01 2.16
C ASP A 473 6.03 8.26 0.68
N ARG A 474 6.29 7.26 -0.16
CA ARG A 474 5.93 7.31 -1.58
C ARG A 474 4.43 7.52 -1.83
N TYR A 475 3.58 7.26 -0.83
CA TYR A 475 2.12 7.33 -0.94
C TYR A 475 1.53 8.63 -0.37
N GLY A 476 2.38 9.52 0.17
CA GLY A 476 1.98 10.83 0.69
C GLY A 476 1.56 10.84 2.16
N ALA A 477 1.49 9.68 2.84
CA ALA A 477 1.35 9.68 4.28
C ALA A 477 2.65 10.18 4.92
N SER A 478 2.54 10.79 6.10
CA SER A 478 3.68 11.49 6.67
C SER A 478 3.61 11.70 8.18
N ALA A 479 4.79 11.88 8.78
CA ALA A 479 4.95 12.37 10.14
C ALA A 479 6.05 13.41 10.25
N THR A 480 5.95 14.28 11.25
CA THR A 480 6.93 15.35 11.49
C THR A 480 7.85 15.00 12.64
N ALA A 481 9.13 15.28 12.47
CA ALA A 481 10.15 15.14 13.51
C ALA A 481 10.92 16.44 13.70
N LEU A 482 11.46 16.59 14.91
CA LEU A 482 12.30 17.72 15.32
C LEU A 482 13.76 17.33 15.17
N VAL A 483 14.54 18.17 14.51
CA VAL A 483 16.00 18.06 14.47
C VAL A 483 16.58 19.12 15.39
N SER A 484 17.31 18.68 16.42
CA SER A 484 18.01 19.57 17.36
C SER A 484 19.48 19.71 16.97
N LEU A 485 19.93 20.96 16.83
CA LEU A 485 21.33 21.29 16.52
C LEU A 485 22.00 21.87 17.77
N THR A 486 23.11 21.29 18.21
CA THR A 486 23.97 21.89 19.25
C THR A 486 25.12 22.64 18.59
N ILE A 487 25.15 23.96 18.81
CA ILE A 487 26.15 24.87 18.24
C ILE A 487 27.29 25.05 19.23
N ASP A 488 28.52 24.98 18.73
CA ASP A 488 29.72 25.25 19.50
C ASP A 488 29.68 26.68 20.06
N ALA A 489 30.17 26.87 21.28
CA ALA A 489 30.25 28.19 21.86
C ALA A 489 31.16 29.10 21.01
N PRO A 490 30.84 30.41 20.88
CA PRO A 490 31.75 31.34 20.24
C PRO A 490 33.11 31.34 20.95
N PRO A 491 34.21 31.58 20.23
CA PRO A 491 35.51 31.72 20.85
C PRO A 491 35.45 32.84 21.91
N PRO A 492 36.13 32.66 23.07
CA PRO A 492 36.12 33.67 24.11
C PRO A 492 36.67 35.00 23.55
N PRO A 493 36.15 36.15 24.02
CA PRO A 493 36.68 37.44 23.60
C PRO A 493 38.18 37.51 23.94
N PRO A 494 38.99 38.23 23.15
CA PRO A 494 40.39 38.44 23.47
C PRO A 494 40.50 39.05 24.88
N PRO A 495 41.54 38.66 25.66
CA PRO A 495 41.76 39.24 26.98
C PRO A 495 41.87 40.76 26.84
N ALA A 496 41.23 41.49 27.77
CA ALA A 496 41.32 42.94 27.81
C ALA A 496 42.79 43.38 27.85
N PRO A 497 43.19 44.44 27.11
CA PRO A 497 44.54 44.94 27.17
C PRO A 497 44.89 45.33 28.61
N PRO A 498 46.13 45.10 29.07
CA PRO A 498 46.53 45.51 30.41
C PRO A 498 46.35 47.03 30.57
N PRO A 499 45.90 47.53 31.75
CA PRO A 499 45.78 48.96 31.97
C PRO A 499 47.16 49.62 31.79
N HIS A 500 47.22 50.67 30.98
CA HIS A 500 48.46 51.43 30.76
C HIS A 500 48.87 52.11 32.07
N ARG A 501 50.07 51.82 32.58
CA ARG A 501 50.69 52.57 33.70
C ARG A 501 51.46 53.74 33.12
N VAL A 502 50.92 54.96 33.21
CA VAL A 502 51.51 56.16 32.59
C VAL A 502 52.58 56.84 33.46
N GLY A 503 52.72 56.48 34.75
CA GLY A 503 53.83 57.01 35.56
C GLY A 503 54.12 56.30 36.89
N LEU A 504 55.35 56.53 37.40
CA LEU A 504 55.84 56.11 38.72
C LEU A 504 56.46 57.33 39.45
N VAL A 505 56.23 57.45 40.75
CA VAL A 505 56.81 58.52 41.59
C VAL A 505 57.80 57.91 42.58
N ASP A 506 59.00 58.48 42.65
CA ASP A 506 59.95 58.29 43.75
C ASP A 506 59.81 59.46 44.74
N PRO A 507 59.03 59.30 45.82
CA PRO A 507 58.80 60.38 46.78
C PRO A 507 60.07 60.73 47.55
N ALA A 508 61.04 59.82 47.71
CA ALA A 508 62.29 60.11 48.40
C ALA A 508 63.17 61.12 47.65
N GLN A 509 62.91 61.31 46.35
CA GLN A 509 63.64 62.24 45.48
C GLN A 509 62.73 63.32 44.88
N GLY A 510 61.42 63.26 45.07
CA GLY A 510 60.45 64.12 44.38
C GLY A 510 60.47 63.92 42.86
N LYS A 511 60.86 62.72 42.39
CA LYS A 511 61.14 62.45 40.97
C LYS A 511 60.06 61.59 40.34
N TRP A 512 59.52 62.07 39.22
CA TRP A 512 58.48 61.41 38.45
C TRP A 512 59.07 60.77 37.21
N TYR A 513 58.59 59.58 36.87
CA TYR A 513 58.98 58.83 35.69
C TYR A 513 57.75 58.59 34.83
N LEU A 514 57.78 59.05 33.58
CA LEU A 514 56.75 58.78 32.58
C LEU A 514 57.26 57.74 31.59
N TYR A 515 56.50 56.68 31.41
CA TYR A 515 56.80 55.61 30.48
C TYR A 515 55.83 55.66 29.29
N ASP A 516 56.32 55.35 28.09
CA ASP A 516 55.43 55.18 26.94
C ASP A 516 54.63 53.87 27.06
N ALA A 517 53.76 53.62 26.08
CA ALA A 517 52.95 52.41 26.01
C ALA A 517 53.78 51.11 25.92
N ASN A 518 55.09 51.19 25.64
CA ASN A 518 56.01 50.06 25.58
C ASN A 518 56.87 49.92 26.86
N GLY A 519 56.64 50.76 27.87
CA GLY A 519 57.41 50.74 29.12
C GLY A 519 58.79 51.38 29.00
N VAL A 520 59.06 52.15 27.95
CA VAL A 520 60.32 52.92 27.80
C VAL A 520 60.18 54.24 28.54
N LEU A 521 61.18 54.60 29.36
CA LEU A 521 61.20 55.89 30.05
C LEU A 521 61.28 57.01 29.02
N VAL A 522 60.21 57.78 28.86
CA VAL A 522 60.13 58.92 27.93
C VAL A 522 60.67 60.17 28.57
N SER A 523 60.35 60.38 29.84
CA SER A 523 60.75 61.56 30.57
C SER A 523 60.87 61.28 32.06
N SER A 524 61.78 61.99 32.70
CA SER A 524 61.76 62.13 34.14
C SER A 524 61.93 63.59 34.52
N PHE A 525 61.13 64.05 35.47
CA PHE A 525 61.17 65.43 35.95
C PHE A 525 60.98 65.46 37.46
N TYR A 526 61.41 66.56 38.07
CA TYR A 526 61.17 66.80 39.48
C TYR A 526 59.91 67.65 39.62
N PHE A 527 59.01 67.20 40.48
CA PHE A 527 57.79 67.92 40.82
C PHE A 527 57.43 67.59 42.26
N GLY A 528 57.46 68.63 43.12
CA GLY A 528 57.40 68.50 44.57
C GLY A 528 58.77 68.44 45.23
N ASN A 529 58.77 68.44 46.55
CA ASN A 529 59.97 68.25 47.38
C ASN A 529 60.15 66.76 47.72
N PRO A 530 61.40 66.33 48.00
CA PRO A 530 61.66 65.03 48.62
C PRO A 530 60.83 64.83 49.90
N GLY A 531 59.98 63.81 49.90
CA GLY A 531 59.05 63.47 50.97
C GLY A 531 57.58 63.76 50.66
N ASP A 532 57.29 64.58 49.63
CA ASP A 532 55.92 64.85 49.19
C ASP A 532 55.30 63.59 48.58
N TYR A 533 54.04 63.30 48.91
CA TYR A 533 53.30 62.17 48.36
C TYR A 533 52.39 62.64 47.21
N PRO A 534 52.37 61.91 46.08
CA PRO A 534 51.45 62.21 45.00
C PRO A 534 50.02 61.90 45.44
N ILE A 535 49.13 62.85 45.21
CA ILE A 535 47.68 62.68 45.38
C ILE A 535 46.99 63.00 44.06
N TYR A 536 45.81 62.43 43.83
CA TYR A 536 45.00 62.73 42.65
C TYR A 536 43.64 63.24 43.13
N GLY A 537 43.16 64.28 42.48
CA GLY A 537 41.88 64.89 42.80
C GLY A 537 41.43 65.84 41.70
N ASP A 538 40.13 66.01 41.58
CA ASP A 538 39.51 67.03 40.74
C ASP A 538 39.41 68.32 41.55
N TRP A 539 40.52 69.08 41.59
CA TRP A 539 40.68 70.22 42.49
C TRP A 539 39.81 71.42 42.10
N ASP A 540 39.39 71.52 40.84
CA ASP A 540 38.56 72.59 40.29
C ASP A 540 37.16 72.13 39.85
N CYS A 541 36.81 70.87 40.11
CA CYS A 541 35.50 70.25 39.88
C CYS A 541 35.10 70.23 38.40
N ASP A 542 36.06 70.12 37.47
CA ASP A 542 35.79 70.07 36.03
C ASP A 542 35.50 68.64 35.51
N GLY A 543 35.55 67.64 36.40
CA GLY A 543 35.36 66.23 36.10
C GLY A 543 36.67 65.51 35.72
N VAL A 544 37.82 66.18 35.77
CA VAL A 544 39.13 65.66 35.41
C VAL A 544 40.03 65.66 36.64
N GLU A 545 40.39 64.47 37.13
CA GLU A 545 41.38 64.36 38.20
C GLU A 545 42.77 64.80 37.70
N THR A 546 43.42 65.69 38.43
CA THR A 546 44.78 66.16 38.15
C THR A 546 45.74 65.83 39.30
N PRO A 547 47.03 65.57 39.01
CA PRO A 547 48.01 65.24 40.05
C PRO A 547 48.29 66.46 40.94
N GLY A 548 48.21 66.25 42.25
CA GLY A 548 48.66 67.18 43.30
C GLY A 548 49.77 66.57 44.14
N LEU A 549 50.30 67.36 45.07
CA LEU A 549 51.35 66.97 46.02
C LEU A 549 50.92 67.34 47.44
N TYR A 550 51.20 66.46 48.41
CA TYR A 550 50.93 66.67 49.83
C TYR A 550 52.17 66.41 50.69
#